data_AF-A0A6B3MXT5-F1
#
_entry.id   AF-A0A6B3MXT5-F1
#
_cell.length_a   1.000
_cell.length_b   1.000
_cell.length_c   1.000
_cell.angle_alpha   90.00
_cell.angle_beta   90.00
_cell.angle_gamma   90.00
#
_symmetry.space_group_name_H-M   'P 1'
#
loop_
_entity.id
_entity.type
_entity.pdbx_description
1 polymer ?
#
loop_
_entity_poly.entity_id
_entity_poly.type
_entity_poly.pdbx_seq_one_letter_code
_entity_poly.pdbx_strand_id
1 'polypeptide(L)'
;MDEERFQAYLSLIQELLSCTSGKQPEVLNSHQDLVDGGLVQMMQQVAEWLAKEGNKDNAEFLTNVAGQLAKTLGLSSTSPTSSQLPTADSQFNFLMEVLRATAKSKGNPQVVYPLLQTNLDQIDDNLAVLLRDWATAKLAEVEPELARRIAIDIVNFSTLIQEFPRGSRATNLEIAMTGYEVVGTVFTRKAFPVDWATTQNNLGNTYGNRIKGEKADNLEAAITAFQAALQVRTREAFPVDWATTQNNLGNAYSDRI
;
A
#
# COMPACT_ATOMS: atom_id res chain seq x y z
N MET A 1 -10.68 2.31 11.75
CA MET A 1 -10.43 2.47 13.20
C MET A 1 -9.90 3.88 13.39
N ASP A 2 -10.34 4.60 14.40
CA ASP A 2 -9.80 5.93 14.70
C ASP A 2 -8.35 5.81 15.18
N GLU A 3 -7.44 6.65 14.70
CA GLU A 3 -6.00 6.60 15.02
C GLU A 3 -5.78 6.68 16.53
N GLU A 4 -6.60 7.49 17.23
CA GLU A 4 -6.55 7.60 18.69
C GLU A 4 -6.90 6.29 19.40
N ARG A 5 -7.87 5.53 18.88
CA ARG A 5 -8.31 4.26 19.47
C ARG A 5 -7.28 3.14 19.25
N PHE A 6 -6.61 3.17 18.11
CA PHE A 6 -5.50 2.26 17.81
C PHE A 6 -4.32 2.48 18.78
N GLN A 7 -3.89 3.73 18.98
CA GLN A 7 -2.83 4.07 19.93
C GLN A 7 -3.22 3.72 21.38
N ALA A 8 -4.49 3.90 21.74
CA ALA A 8 -5.00 3.50 23.06
C ALA A 8 -4.91 1.99 23.28
N TYR A 9 -5.26 1.17 22.28
CA TYR A 9 -5.09 -0.29 22.36
C TYR A 9 -3.62 -0.70 22.49
N LEU A 10 -2.71 -0.10 21.70
CA LEU A 10 -1.28 -0.40 21.81
C LEU A 10 -0.73 -0.05 23.20
N SER A 11 -1.13 1.09 23.75
CA SER A 11 -0.73 1.53 25.09
C SER A 11 -1.20 0.54 26.16
N LEU A 12 -2.46 0.10 26.09
CA LEU A 12 -3.02 -0.91 26.99
C LEU A 12 -2.30 -2.27 26.86
N ILE A 13 -1.99 -2.69 25.64
CA ILE A 13 -1.25 -3.94 25.40
C ILE A 13 0.17 -3.86 25.99
N GLN A 14 0.86 -2.74 25.82
CA GLN A 14 2.18 -2.52 26.44
C GLN A 14 2.08 -2.54 27.98
N GLU A 15 1.06 -1.90 28.54
CA GLU A 15 0.81 -1.93 29.98
C GLU A 15 0.63 -3.38 30.48
N LEU A 16 -0.18 -4.17 29.78
CA LEU A 16 -0.40 -5.59 30.09
C LEU A 16 0.88 -6.45 29.97
N LEU A 17 1.71 -6.18 28.98
CA LEU A 17 3.00 -6.88 28.81
C LEU A 17 4.02 -6.50 29.88
N SER A 18 3.92 -5.29 30.43
CA SER A 18 4.80 -4.77 31.49
C SER A 18 4.31 -5.07 32.91
N CYS A 19 3.05 -5.49 33.06
CA CYS A 19 2.44 -5.69 34.36
C CYS A 19 2.99 -6.94 35.07
N THR A 20 3.12 -6.86 36.40
CA THR A 20 3.49 -8.02 37.22
C THR A 20 2.37 -9.05 37.23
N SER A 21 2.71 -10.34 37.16
CA SER A 21 1.75 -11.45 37.19
C SER A 21 0.71 -11.29 38.31
N GLY A 22 -0.57 -11.28 37.95
CA GLY A 22 -1.71 -11.12 38.86
C GLY A 22 -2.44 -9.77 38.77
N LYS A 23 -1.85 -8.74 38.15
CA LYS A 23 -2.47 -7.41 37.99
C LYS A 23 -3.27 -7.22 36.69
N GLN A 24 -3.34 -8.23 35.83
CA GLN A 24 -4.02 -8.14 34.54
C GLN A 24 -5.50 -7.73 34.67
N PRO A 25 -6.29 -8.29 35.61
CA PRO A 25 -7.69 -7.89 35.75
C PRO A 25 -7.85 -6.43 36.18
N GLU A 26 -6.93 -5.90 37.00
CA GLU A 26 -6.95 -4.50 37.46
C GLU A 26 -6.67 -3.52 36.31
N VAL A 27 -5.70 -3.85 35.46
CA VAL A 27 -5.37 -3.07 34.25
C VAL A 27 -6.56 -3.05 33.29
N LEU A 28 -7.13 -4.22 32.96
CA LEU A 28 -8.30 -4.31 32.07
C LEU A 28 -9.52 -3.59 32.65
N ASN A 29 -9.72 -3.65 33.97
CA ASN A 29 -10.82 -2.95 34.64
C ASN A 29 -10.63 -1.43 34.70
N SER A 30 -9.40 -0.94 34.61
CA SER A 30 -9.10 0.49 34.56
C SER A 30 -9.34 1.10 33.17
N HIS A 31 -9.46 0.25 32.14
CA HIS A 31 -9.62 0.62 30.73
C HIS A 31 -10.87 -0.04 30.11
N GLN A 32 -11.99 -0.12 30.85
CA GLN A 32 -13.21 -0.81 30.41
C GLN A 32 -13.78 -0.29 29.08
N ASP A 33 -13.57 0.98 28.76
CA ASP A 33 -13.99 1.65 27.52
C ASP A 33 -13.25 1.14 26.27
N LEU A 34 -12.09 0.51 26.47
CA LEU A 34 -11.29 -0.13 25.44
C LEU A 34 -11.53 -1.64 25.34
N VAL A 35 -12.24 -2.26 26.30
CA VAL A 35 -12.47 -3.71 26.30
C VAL A 35 -13.61 -4.08 25.35
N ASP A 36 -13.26 -4.23 24.08
CA ASP A 36 -14.17 -4.62 23.00
C ASP A 36 -13.51 -5.63 22.03
N GLY A 37 -14.22 -5.98 20.95
CA GLY A 37 -13.70 -6.89 19.93
C GLY A 37 -12.46 -6.35 19.19
N GLY A 38 -12.29 -5.03 19.12
CA GLY A 38 -11.12 -4.39 18.50
C GLY A 38 -9.85 -4.63 19.32
N LEU A 39 -9.93 -4.50 20.64
CA LEU A 39 -8.82 -4.84 21.55
C LEU A 39 -8.44 -6.32 21.45
N VAL A 40 -9.42 -7.23 21.41
CA VAL A 40 -9.18 -8.68 21.25
C VAL A 40 -8.40 -8.96 19.95
N GLN A 41 -8.81 -8.36 18.84
CA GLN A 41 -8.12 -8.51 17.56
C GLN A 41 -6.71 -7.92 17.60
N MET A 42 -6.52 -6.76 18.25
CA MET A 42 -5.21 -6.13 18.36
C MET A 42 -4.24 -6.96 19.20
N MET A 43 -4.71 -7.55 20.30
CA MET A 43 -3.92 -8.47 21.12
C MET A 43 -3.44 -9.69 20.34
N GLN A 44 -4.29 -10.26 19.47
CA GLN A 44 -3.93 -11.40 18.62
C GLN A 44 -2.86 -11.03 17.59
N GLN A 45 -2.97 -9.85 16.97
CA GLN A 45 -1.97 -9.37 16.01
C GLN A 45 -0.61 -9.07 16.67
N VAL A 46 -0.62 -8.43 17.85
CA VAL A 46 0.63 -8.20 18.61
C VAL A 46 1.24 -9.52 19.07
N ALA A 47 0.43 -10.50 19.47
CA ALA A 47 0.90 -11.84 19.81
C ALA A 47 1.60 -12.52 18.61
N GLU A 48 1.02 -12.47 17.42
CA GLU A 48 1.64 -13.01 16.21
C GLU A 48 2.95 -12.32 15.85
N TRP A 49 3.03 -11.00 16.01
CA TRP A 49 4.27 -10.25 15.80
C TRP A 49 5.35 -10.66 16.80
N LEU A 50 5.02 -10.72 18.09
CA LEU A 50 5.94 -11.16 19.14
C LEU A 50 6.46 -12.59 18.91
N ALA A 51 5.61 -13.49 18.44
CA ALA A 51 6.02 -14.86 18.11
C ALA A 51 7.04 -14.91 16.96
N LYS A 52 6.89 -14.04 15.95
CA LYS A 52 7.83 -13.91 14.81
C LYS A 52 9.17 -13.31 15.23
N GLU A 53 9.16 -12.37 16.18
CA GLU A 53 10.36 -11.77 16.79
C GLU A 53 11.03 -12.68 17.85
N GLY A 54 10.49 -13.88 18.08
CA GLY A 54 11.04 -14.86 19.02
C GLY A 54 10.62 -14.65 20.48
N ASN A 55 9.78 -13.66 20.77
CA ASN A 55 9.22 -13.42 22.10
C ASN A 55 7.96 -14.28 22.34
N LYS A 56 8.18 -15.59 22.46
CA LYS A 56 7.11 -16.60 22.55
C LYS A 56 6.26 -16.48 23.83
N ASP A 57 6.87 -16.13 24.95
CA ASP A 57 6.17 -16.06 26.24
C ASP A 57 5.14 -14.92 26.25
N ASN A 58 5.52 -13.74 25.75
CA ASN A 58 4.58 -12.61 25.63
C ASN A 58 3.51 -12.86 24.58
N ALA A 59 3.83 -13.58 23.49
CA ALA A 59 2.87 -13.97 22.48
C ALA A 59 1.80 -14.93 23.05
N GLU A 60 2.23 -15.96 23.78
CA GLU A 60 1.32 -16.91 24.42
C GLU A 60 0.46 -16.22 25.49
N PHE A 61 1.06 -15.32 26.28
CA PHE A 61 0.34 -14.50 27.25
C PHE A 61 -0.78 -13.68 26.60
N LEU A 62 -0.49 -12.89 25.55
CA LEU A 62 -1.50 -12.08 24.88
C LEU A 62 -2.58 -12.94 24.22
N THR A 63 -2.21 -14.09 23.65
CA THR A 63 -3.18 -15.03 23.07
C THR A 63 -4.17 -15.53 24.13
N ASN A 64 -3.69 -15.86 25.33
CA ASN A 64 -4.53 -16.31 26.44
C ASN A 64 -5.46 -15.21 26.95
N VAL A 65 -4.96 -13.98 27.12
CA VAL A 65 -5.77 -12.83 27.55
C VAL A 65 -6.85 -12.50 26.51
N ALA A 66 -6.49 -12.45 25.23
CA ALA A 66 -7.44 -12.22 24.14
C ALA A 66 -8.54 -13.30 24.11
N GLY A 67 -8.18 -14.57 24.31
CA GLY A 67 -9.12 -15.68 24.37
C GLY A 67 -10.09 -15.61 25.56
N GLN A 68 -9.64 -15.11 26.71
CA GLN A 68 -10.51 -14.88 27.88
C GLN A 68 -11.44 -13.69 27.65
N LEU A 69 -10.94 -12.58 27.11
CA LEU A 69 -11.75 -11.41 26.79
C LEU A 69 -12.82 -11.74 25.74
N ALA A 70 -12.47 -12.50 24.69
CA ALA A 70 -13.42 -12.94 23.69
C ALA A 70 -14.59 -13.72 24.30
N LYS A 71 -14.31 -14.65 25.23
CA LYS A 71 -15.34 -15.41 25.94
C LYS A 71 -16.23 -14.51 26.80
N THR A 72 -15.63 -13.59 27.55
CA THR A 72 -16.37 -12.65 28.42
C THR A 72 -17.26 -11.70 27.62
N LEU A 73 -16.81 -11.29 26.44
CA LEU A 73 -17.57 -10.44 25.52
C LEU A 73 -18.62 -11.21 24.70
N GLY A 74 -18.75 -12.53 24.89
CA GLY A 74 -19.69 -13.36 24.13
C GLY A 74 -19.31 -13.54 22.65
N LEU A 75 -18.06 -13.23 22.28
CA LEU A 75 -17.50 -13.45 20.95
C LEU A 75 -17.25 -14.95 20.77
N SER A 76 -18.31 -15.69 20.46
CA SER A 76 -18.27 -17.14 20.29
C SER A 76 -17.47 -17.51 19.05
N SER A 77 -16.64 -18.55 19.17
CA SER A 77 -15.88 -19.17 18.08
C SER A 77 -16.81 -19.73 17.00
N THR A 78 -17.13 -18.93 16.00
CA THR A 78 -17.66 -19.39 14.72
C THR A 78 -17.00 -18.60 13.60
N SER A 79 -16.13 -19.25 12.83
CA SER A 79 -16.12 -18.98 11.39
C SER A 79 -17.50 -19.40 10.88
N PRO A 80 -18.25 -18.53 10.18
CA PRO A 80 -18.21 -18.58 8.73
C PRO A 80 -18.25 -17.20 8.04
N THR A 81 -17.47 -17.14 6.98
CA THR A 81 -17.64 -16.46 5.69
C THR A 81 -18.78 -15.45 5.48
N SER A 82 -18.40 -14.35 4.84
CA SER A 82 -19.19 -13.42 4.01
C SER A 82 -19.78 -12.18 4.71
N SER A 83 -19.01 -11.10 4.62
CA SER A 83 -19.40 -9.72 4.27
C SER A 83 -18.44 -8.74 4.94
N GLN A 84 -17.14 -8.99 4.80
CA GLN A 84 -16.15 -8.06 5.32
C GLN A 84 -15.76 -7.12 4.19
N LEU A 85 -16.18 -5.86 4.32
CA LEU A 85 -15.30 -4.77 3.91
C LEU A 85 -13.88 -5.11 4.40
N PRO A 86 -12.85 -4.97 3.56
CA PRO A 86 -11.47 -5.18 3.99
C PRO A 86 -11.23 -4.45 5.32
N THR A 87 -10.87 -5.19 6.38
CA THR A 87 -10.30 -4.54 7.56
C THR A 87 -8.94 -3.97 7.14
N ALA A 88 -8.55 -2.81 7.68
CA ALA A 88 -7.28 -2.15 7.31
C ALA A 88 -6.08 -3.12 7.38
N ASP A 89 -6.10 -4.08 8.31
CA ASP A 89 -5.10 -5.13 8.47
C ASP A 89 -5.07 -6.13 7.30
N SER A 90 -6.23 -6.52 6.76
CA SER A 90 -6.32 -7.41 5.59
C SER A 90 -5.75 -6.73 4.35
N GLN A 91 -6.08 -5.45 4.15
CA GLN A 91 -5.67 -4.68 2.99
C GLN A 91 -4.18 -4.33 3.03
N PHE A 92 -3.65 -4.06 4.23
CA PHE A 92 -2.21 -3.88 4.44
C PHE A 92 -1.43 -5.16 4.17
N ASN A 93 -1.92 -6.30 4.65
CA ASN A 93 -1.30 -7.59 4.38
C ASN A 93 -1.30 -7.89 2.87
N PHE A 94 -2.41 -7.62 2.18
CA PHE A 94 -2.50 -7.75 0.73
C PHE A 94 -1.50 -6.85 0.00
N LEU A 95 -1.43 -5.56 0.36
CA LEU A 95 -0.47 -4.61 -0.21
C LEU A 95 0.98 -5.13 -0.06
N MET A 96 1.33 -5.56 1.15
CA MET A 96 2.67 -6.07 1.44
C MET A 96 2.98 -7.37 0.72
N GLU A 97 2.00 -8.25 0.56
CA GLU A 97 2.15 -9.50 -0.21
C GLU A 97 2.44 -9.20 -1.68
N VAL A 98 1.65 -8.33 -2.30
CA VAL A 98 1.80 -7.96 -3.72
C VAL A 98 3.12 -7.25 -3.98
N LEU A 99 3.54 -6.32 -3.10
CA LEU A 99 4.82 -5.64 -3.24
C LEU A 99 6.00 -6.62 -3.09
N ARG A 100 5.94 -7.56 -2.15
CA ARG A 100 6.97 -8.60 -2.00
C ARG A 100 7.01 -9.54 -3.22
N ALA A 101 5.86 -9.92 -3.75
CA ALA A 101 5.77 -10.76 -4.95
C ALA A 101 6.34 -10.03 -6.18
N THR A 102 6.04 -8.73 -6.30
CA THR A 102 6.60 -7.85 -7.34
C THR A 102 8.11 -7.77 -7.22
N ALA A 103 8.65 -7.51 -6.02
CA ALA A 103 10.09 -7.42 -5.78
C ALA A 103 10.83 -8.74 -6.09
N LYS A 104 10.33 -9.87 -5.59
CA LYS A 104 10.93 -11.20 -5.82
C LYS A 104 10.92 -11.60 -7.29
N SER A 105 9.87 -11.22 -8.02
CA SER A 105 9.69 -11.58 -9.42
C SER A 105 10.22 -10.54 -10.41
N LYS A 106 10.75 -9.42 -9.91
CA LYS A 106 11.15 -8.24 -10.72
C LYS A 106 10.02 -7.74 -11.62
N GLY A 107 8.80 -7.70 -11.10
CA GLY A 107 7.61 -7.26 -11.83
C GLY A 107 7.10 -8.25 -12.87
N ASN A 108 7.27 -9.57 -12.67
CA ASN A 108 6.74 -10.55 -13.62
C ASN A 108 5.20 -10.68 -13.46
N PRO A 109 4.41 -10.36 -14.50
CA PRO A 109 2.95 -10.45 -14.43
C PRO A 109 2.45 -11.87 -14.15
N GLN A 110 3.18 -12.93 -14.55
CA GLN A 110 2.78 -14.31 -14.28
C GLN A 110 2.79 -14.67 -12.79
N VAL A 111 3.54 -13.91 -11.97
CA VAL A 111 3.58 -14.08 -10.52
C VAL A 111 2.57 -13.16 -9.83
N VAL A 112 2.46 -11.92 -10.28
CA VAL A 112 1.66 -10.89 -9.59
C VAL A 112 0.18 -10.95 -9.97
N TYR A 113 -0.17 -11.20 -11.24
CA TYR A 113 -1.57 -11.20 -11.68
C TYR A 113 -2.44 -12.25 -11.00
N PRO A 114 -1.98 -13.48 -10.72
CA PRO A 114 -2.76 -14.42 -9.93
C PRO A 114 -3.13 -13.88 -8.55
N LEU A 115 -2.19 -13.20 -7.85
CA LEU A 115 -2.44 -12.61 -6.52
C LEU A 115 -3.47 -11.48 -6.60
N LEU A 116 -3.38 -10.61 -7.61
CA LEU A 116 -4.38 -9.57 -7.84
C LEU A 116 -5.75 -10.17 -8.15
N GLN A 117 -5.78 -11.24 -8.96
CA GLN A 117 -7.01 -11.90 -9.38
C GLN A 117 -7.74 -12.61 -8.23
N THR A 118 -7.02 -13.16 -7.26
CA THR A 118 -7.65 -13.81 -6.09
C THR A 118 -8.11 -12.84 -5.01
N ASN A 119 -7.68 -11.57 -5.08
CA ASN A 119 -7.94 -10.55 -4.07
C ASN A 119 -8.58 -9.28 -4.68
N LEU A 120 -9.47 -9.45 -5.67
CA LEU A 120 -10.10 -8.32 -6.37
C LEU A 120 -10.90 -7.41 -5.43
N ASP A 121 -11.44 -7.97 -4.34
CA ASP A 121 -12.15 -7.27 -3.27
C ASP A 121 -11.24 -6.32 -2.46
N GLN A 122 -9.93 -6.55 -2.48
CA GLN A 122 -8.94 -5.70 -1.81
C GLN A 122 -8.45 -4.54 -2.70
N ILE A 123 -8.75 -4.57 -4.01
CA ILE A 123 -8.35 -3.55 -4.99
C ILE A 123 -9.43 -2.48 -5.07
N ASP A 124 -9.40 -1.55 -4.13
CA ASP A 124 -10.29 -0.39 -4.04
C ASP A 124 -9.50 0.93 -3.91
N ASP A 125 -10.21 2.04 -3.72
CA ASP A 125 -9.58 3.36 -3.56
C ASP A 125 -8.77 3.48 -2.25
N ASN A 126 -9.07 2.68 -1.22
CA ASN A 126 -8.34 2.68 0.04
C ASN A 126 -6.94 2.05 -0.12
N LEU A 127 -6.79 1.09 -1.02
CA LEU A 127 -5.46 0.53 -1.35
C LEU A 127 -4.50 1.60 -1.89
N ALA A 128 -5.00 2.59 -2.64
CA ALA A 128 -4.19 3.72 -3.09
C ALA A 128 -3.73 4.59 -1.91
N VAL A 129 -4.63 4.90 -0.97
CA VAL A 129 -4.30 5.65 0.26
C VAL A 129 -3.23 4.89 1.07
N LEU A 130 -3.43 3.59 1.28
CA LEU A 130 -2.51 2.77 2.04
C LEU A 130 -1.13 2.66 1.37
N LEU A 131 -1.09 2.51 0.04
CA LEU A 131 0.15 2.56 -0.72
C LEU A 131 0.85 3.90 -0.53
N ARG A 132 0.11 5.02 -0.54
CA ARG A 132 0.66 6.36 -0.35
C ARG A 132 1.31 6.52 1.01
N ASP A 133 0.58 6.20 2.07
CA ASP A 133 1.00 6.41 3.45
C ASP A 133 2.20 5.52 3.78
N TRP A 134 2.11 4.23 3.46
CA TRP A 134 3.20 3.29 3.66
C TRP A 134 4.45 3.67 2.87
N ALA A 135 4.31 3.99 1.56
CA ALA A 135 5.47 4.31 0.73
C ALA A 135 6.14 5.60 1.18
N THR A 136 5.36 6.65 1.50
CA THR A 136 5.90 7.93 1.95
C THR A 136 6.69 7.76 3.24
N ALA A 137 6.12 7.07 4.23
CA ALA A 137 6.81 6.78 5.48
C ALA A 137 8.07 5.94 5.23
N LYS A 138 7.95 4.87 4.45
CA LYS A 138 9.04 3.92 4.27
C LYS A 138 10.22 4.50 3.49
N LEU A 139 9.96 5.26 2.44
CA LEU A 139 11.01 5.88 1.63
C LEU A 139 11.78 6.97 2.39
N ALA A 140 11.14 7.63 3.37
CA ALA A 140 11.79 8.61 4.25
C ALA A 140 12.63 7.98 5.37
N GLU A 141 12.26 6.78 5.83
CA GLU A 141 12.91 6.07 6.94
C GLU A 141 14.21 5.37 6.54
N VAL A 142 14.30 4.88 5.30
CA VAL A 142 15.40 4.00 4.87
C VAL A 142 16.52 4.76 4.16
N GLU A 143 17.72 4.18 4.20
CA GLU A 143 18.88 4.69 3.48
C GLU A 143 18.64 4.80 1.95
N PRO A 144 19.28 5.76 1.25
CA PRO A 144 18.96 6.09 -0.14
C PRO A 144 18.98 4.91 -1.14
N GLU A 145 19.92 3.97 -0.99
CA GLU A 145 20.01 2.82 -1.89
C GLU A 145 18.86 1.82 -1.68
N LEU A 146 18.38 1.68 -0.44
CA LEU A 146 17.19 0.87 -0.16
C LEU A 146 15.93 1.61 -0.60
N ALA A 147 15.85 2.93 -0.40
CA ALA A 147 14.74 3.75 -0.91
C ALA A 147 14.60 3.63 -2.42
N ARG A 148 15.73 3.65 -3.15
CA ARG A 148 15.76 3.46 -4.60
C ARG A 148 15.19 2.10 -5.01
N ARG A 149 15.60 1.01 -4.35
CA ARG A 149 15.10 -0.35 -4.65
C ARG A 149 13.60 -0.47 -4.41
N ILE A 150 13.11 0.04 -3.27
CA ILE A 150 11.68 0.06 -2.94
C ILE A 150 10.91 0.87 -3.98
N ALA A 151 11.44 2.03 -4.41
CA ALA A 151 10.81 2.85 -5.44
C ALA A 151 10.73 2.13 -6.80
N ILE A 152 11.74 1.34 -7.19
CA ILE A 152 11.68 0.49 -8.40
C ILE A 152 10.54 -0.54 -8.26
N ASP A 153 10.44 -1.20 -7.11
CA ASP A 153 9.39 -2.20 -6.87
C ASP A 153 7.98 -1.58 -6.92
N ILE A 154 7.81 -0.36 -6.38
CA ILE A 154 6.55 0.39 -6.45
C ILE A 154 6.22 0.75 -7.91
N VAL A 155 7.19 1.22 -8.72
CA VAL A 155 6.98 1.51 -10.15
C VAL A 155 6.58 0.26 -10.92
N ASN A 156 7.22 -0.88 -10.64
CA ASN A 156 6.87 -2.16 -11.27
C ASN A 156 5.44 -2.58 -10.91
N PHE A 157 5.07 -2.52 -9.63
CA PHE A 157 3.71 -2.83 -9.19
C PHE A 157 2.69 -1.88 -9.84
N SER A 158 2.98 -0.59 -9.86
CA SER A 158 2.12 0.45 -10.47
C SER A 158 1.87 0.19 -11.95
N THR A 159 2.90 -0.30 -12.66
CA THR A 159 2.79 -0.67 -14.08
C THR A 159 1.92 -1.93 -14.25
N LEU A 160 2.12 -2.93 -13.40
CA LEU A 160 1.32 -4.15 -13.42
C LEU A 160 -0.15 -3.89 -13.09
N ILE A 161 -0.47 -3.11 -12.06
CA ILE A 161 -1.86 -2.80 -11.72
C ILE A 161 -2.51 -1.92 -12.79
N GLN A 162 -1.76 -1.00 -13.41
CA GLN A 162 -2.22 -0.25 -14.58
C GLN A 162 -2.56 -1.17 -15.76
N GLU A 163 -1.81 -2.24 -16.01
CA GLU A 163 -2.08 -3.14 -17.14
C GLU A 163 -3.03 -4.28 -16.78
N PHE A 164 -3.38 -4.42 -15.51
CA PHE A 164 -4.21 -5.51 -15.02
C PHE A 164 -5.64 -5.41 -15.57
N PRO A 165 -6.12 -6.43 -16.31
CA PRO A 165 -7.37 -6.33 -17.07
C PRO A 165 -8.63 -6.61 -16.24
N ARG A 166 -8.50 -6.95 -14.95
CA ARG A 166 -9.62 -7.29 -14.07
C ARG A 166 -9.80 -6.24 -12.97
N GLY A 167 -10.99 -6.24 -12.36
CA GLY A 167 -11.36 -5.26 -11.36
C GLY A 167 -11.82 -3.93 -11.98
N SER A 168 -11.87 -2.89 -11.16
CA SER A 168 -12.25 -1.54 -11.60
C SER A 168 -11.09 -0.86 -12.33
N ARG A 169 -11.24 -0.61 -13.64
CA ARG A 169 -10.23 0.11 -14.42
C ARG A 169 -9.90 1.48 -13.82
N ALA A 170 -10.91 2.20 -13.32
CA ALA A 170 -10.73 3.50 -12.70
C ALA A 170 -9.87 3.40 -11.44
N THR A 171 -10.14 2.42 -10.58
CA THR A 171 -9.39 2.19 -9.34
C THR A 171 -7.95 1.76 -9.63
N ASN A 172 -7.75 0.85 -10.58
CA ASN A 172 -6.42 0.41 -11.00
C ASN A 172 -5.54 1.59 -11.44
N LEU A 173 -6.13 2.56 -12.15
CA LEU A 173 -5.44 3.79 -12.56
C LEU A 173 -5.10 4.70 -11.37
N GLU A 174 -5.99 4.88 -10.40
CA GLU A 174 -5.70 5.71 -9.21
C GLU A 174 -4.59 5.08 -8.33
N ILE A 175 -4.56 3.75 -8.21
CA ILE A 175 -3.50 3.03 -7.48
C ILE A 175 -2.16 3.22 -8.21
N ALA A 176 -2.13 2.99 -9.53
CA ALA A 176 -0.92 3.18 -10.34
C ALA A 176 -0.40 4.62 -10.26
N MET A 177 -1.29 5.60 -10.42
CA MET A 177 -0.97 7.02 -10.33
C MET A 177 -0.34 7.35 -8.97
N THR A 178 -0.94 6.85 -7.88
CA THR A 178 -0.40 7.05 -6.53
C THR A 178 1.00 6.46 -6.38
N GLY A 179 1.23 5.25 -6.87
CA GLY A 179 2.54 4.62 -6.81
C GLY A 179 3.59 5.38 -7.62
N TYR A 180 3.24 5.94 -8.79
CA TYR A 180 4.15 6.77 -9.56
C TYR A 180 4.41 8.16 -8.92
N GLU A 181 3.43 8.73 -8.22
CA GLU A 181 3.59 10.01 -7.50
C GLU A 181 4.53 9.88 -6.32
N VAL A 182 4.35 8.87 -5.46
CA VAL A 182 5.13 8.74 -4.21
C VAL A 182 6.61 8.51 -4.45
N VAL A 183 6.97 7.81 -5.52
CA VAL A 183 8.38 7.58 -5.86
C VAL A 183 9.08 8.85 -6.33
N GLY A 184 8.35 9.93 -6.63
CA GLY A 184 8.92 11.24 -6.97
C GLY A 184 9.76 11.87 -5.85
N THR A 185 9.60 11.40 -4.61
CA THR A 185 10.47 11.76 -3.48
C THR A 185 11.89 11.21 -3.60
N VAL A 186 12.06 10.10 -4.33
CA VAL A 186 13.34 9.43 -4.56
C VAL A 186 13.84 9.70 -5.98
N PHE A 187 13.01 9.38 -6.98
CA PHE A 187 13.32 9.61 -8.38
C PHE A 187 13.12 11.07 -8.72
N THR A 188 14.20 11.83 -8.63
CA THR A 188 14.27 13.21 -9.13
C THR A 188 15.09 13.26 -10.40
N ARG A 189 14.84 14.27 -11.25
CA ARG A 189 15.62 14.52 -12.48
C ARG A 189 17.13 14.58 -12.22
N LYS A 190 17.55 15.06 -11.03
CA LYS A 190 18.97 15.19 -10.66
C LYS A 190 19.57 13.87 -10.17
N ALA A 191 18.88 13.15 -9.28
CA ALA A 191 19.43 11.96 -8.65
C ALA A 191 19.33 10.72 -9.54
N PHE A 192 18.19 10.53 -10.21
CA PHE A 192 17.89 9.34 -11.02
C PHE A 192 17.17 9.76 -12.31
N PRO A 193 17.85 10.44 -13.25
CA PRO A 193 17.21 11.05 -14.42
C PRO A 193 16.41 10.05 -15.28
N VAL A 194 16.92 8.83 -15.47
CA VAL A 194 16.29 7.80 -16.30
C VAL A 194 15.06 7.20 -15.61
N ASP A 195 15.18 6.88 -14.32
CA ASP A 195 14.07 6.37 -13.52
C ASP A 195 12.96 7.43 -13.42
N TRP A 196 13.32 8.69 -13.13
CA TRP A 196 12.40 9.83 -13.11
C TRP A 196 11.67 10.01 -14.45
N ALA A 197 12.38 10.02 -15.57
CA ALA A 197 11.75 10.21 -16.88
C ALA A 197 10.82 9.05 -17.26
N THR A 198 11.15 7.83 -16.82
CA THR A 198 10.29 6.67 -16.99
C THR A 198 9.01 6.79 -16.17
N THR A 199 9.13 7.19 -14.89
CA THR A 199 7.97 7.47 -14.04
C THR A 199 7.10 8.60 -14.62
N GLN A 200 7.70 9.68 -15.13
CA GLN A 200 6.95 10.78 -15.76
C GLN A 200 6.19 10.33 -17.02
N ASN A 201 6.81 9.51 -17.88
CA ASN A 201 6.10 8.95 -19.03
C ASN A 201 4.94 8.05 -18.60
N ASN A 202 5.13 7.26 -17.55
CA ASN A 202 4.06 6.39 -17.04
C ASN A 202 2.93 7.19 -16.42
N LEU A 203 3.22 8.21 -15.61
CA LEU A 203 2.23 9.19 -15.13
C LEU A 203 1.45 9.81 -16.29
N GLY A 204 2.15 10.21 -17.36
CA GLY A 204 1.50 10.76 -18.55
C GLY A 204 0.47 9.80 -19.14
N ASN A 205 0.83 8.52 -19.27
CA ASN A 205 -0.10 7.48 -19.72
C ASN A 205 -1.24 7.26 -18.73
N THR A 206 -0.98 7.25 -17.42
CA THR A 206 -2.03 7.07 -16.42
C THR A 206 -3.04 8.22 -16.46
N TYR A 207 -2.57 9.46 -16.51
CA TYR A 207 -3.40 10.66 -16.63
C TYR A 207 -4.22 10.67 -17.92
N GLY A 208 -3.60 10.37 -19.07
CA GLY A 208 -4.31 10.33 -20.36
C GLY A 208 -5.42 9.27 -20.41
N ASN A 209 -5.26 8.17 -19.66
CA ASN A 209 -6.26 7.11 -19.55
C ASN A 209 -7.20 7.26 -18.34
N ARG A 210 -7.00 8.28 -17.50
CA ARG A 210 -7.69 8.43 -16.21
C ARG A 210 -9.19 8.66 -16.41
N ILE A 211 -9.99 7.85 -15.73
CA ILE A 211 -11.45 7.87 -15.83
C ILE A 211 -12.08 8.88 -14.86
N LYS A 212 -11.45 9.11 -13.69
CA LYS A 212 -11.94 10.04 -12.67
C LYS A 212 -11.42 11.46 -12.93
N GLY A 213 -12.20 12.46 -12.51
CA GLY A 213 -11.88 13.88 -12.67
C GLY A 213 -12.25 14.43 -14.04
N GLU A 214 -11.96 15.72 -14.26
CA GLU A 214 -12.23 16.39 -15.53
C GLU A 214 -11.24 15.92 -16.61
N LYS A 215 -11.78 15.48 -17.75
CA LYS A 215 -10.95 14.96 -18.86
C LYS A 215 -9.91 15.97 -19.33
N ALA A 216 -10.29 17.26 -19.39
CA ALA A 216 -9.39 18.32 -19.82
C ALA A 216 -8.17 18.45 -18.87
N ASP A 217 -8.40 18.51 -17.56
CA ASP A 217 -7.32 18.62 -16.57
C ASP A 217 -6.41 17.39 -16.58
N ASN A 218 -6.98 16.20 -16.73
CA ASN A 218 -6.23 14.96 -16.87
C ASN A 218 -5.32 14.99 -18.12
N LEU A 219 -5.80 15.49 -19.25
CA LEU A 219 -4.98 15.61 -20.46
C LEU A 219 -3.86 16.65 -20.32
N GLU A 220 -4.10 17.77 -19.66
CA GLU A 220 -3.04 18.76 -19.38
C GLU A 220 -1.96 18.17 -18.45
N ALA A 221 -2.37 17.41 -17.43
CA ALA A 221 -1.44 16.69 -16.56
C ALA A 221 -0.62 15.64 -17.36
N ALA A 222 -1.27 14.92 -18.28
CA ALA A 222 -0.59 13.96 -19.16
C ALA A 222 0.46 14.63 -20.05
N ILE A 223 0.09 15.71 -20.72
CA ILE A 223 0.98 16.52 -21.57
C ILE A 223 2.18 17.01 -20.78
N THR A 224 1.94 17.55 -19.58
CA THR A 224 3.00 18.05 -18.68
C THR A 224 3.99 16.93 -18.31
N ALA A 225 3.48 15.75 -17.95
CA ALA A 225 4.31 14.61 -17.57
C ALA A 225 5.14 14.07 -18.76
N PHE A 226 4.56 13.96 -19.96
CA PHE A 226 5.30 13.57 -21.16
C PHE A 226 6.39 14.59 -21.53
N GLN A 227 6.08 15.89 -21.46
CA GLN A 227 7.08 16.94 -21.67
C GLN A 227 8.22 16.88 -20.66
N ALA A 228 7.93 16.56 -19.40
CA ALA A 228 8.93 16.34 -18.36
C ALA A 228 9.85 15.15 -18.71
N ALA A 229 9.27 14.01 -19.11
CA ALA A 229 10.04 12.83 -19.53
C ALA A 229 10.99 13.11 -20.70
N LEU A 230 10.56 13.93 -21.67
CA LEU A 230 11.36 14.32 -22.85
C LEU A 230 12.57 15.21 -22.51
N GLN A 231 12.67 15.75 -21.29
CA GLN A 231 13.87 16.48 -20.84
C GLN A 231 15.08 15.55 -20.59
N VAL A 232 14.85 14.24 -20.53
CA VAL A 232 15.90 13.21 -20.36
C VAL A 232 15.87 12.21 -21.51
N ARG A 233 14.67 11.75 -21.91
CA ARG A 233 14.48 10.87 -23.06
C ARG A 233 14.67 11.69 -24.34
N THR A 234 15.91 11.86 -24.79
CA THR A 234 16.24 12.55 -26.03
C THR A 234 16.38 11.58 -27.18
N ARG A 235 16.26 12.08 -28.42
CA ARG A 235 16.42 11.25 -29.62
C ARG A 235 17.82 10.63 -29.70
N GLU A 236 18.83 11.33 -29.21
CA GLU A 236 20.23 10.92 -29.27
C GLU A 236 20.57 9.87 -28.21
N ALA A 237 20.11 10.05 -26.96
CA ALA A 237 20.47 9.16 -25.86
C ALA A 237 19.52 7.95 -25.76
N PHE A 238 18.22 8.15 -26.03
CA PHE A 238 17.18 7.14 -25.84
C PHE A 238 16.16 7.17 -26.99
N PRO A 239 16.58 6.85 -28.24
CA PRO A 239 15.73 7.03 -29.43
C PRO A 239 14.38 6.32 -29.36
N VAL A 240 14.33 5.12 -28.80
CA VAL A 240 13.10 4.32 -28.67
C VAL A 240 12.16 4.92 -27.61
N ASP A 241 12.68 5.27 -26.44
CA ASP A 241 11.89 5.87 -25.37
C ASP A 241 11.40 7.27 -25.75
N TRP A 242 12.23 8.06 -26.43
CA TRP A 242 11.85 9.36 -26.98
C TRP A 242 10.69 9.21 -27.97
N ALA A 243 10.80 8.29 -28.94
CA ALA A 243 9.74 8.06 -29.92
C ALA A 243 8.44 7.61 -29.26
N THR A 244 8.52 6.72 -28.27
CA THR A 244 7.37 6.26 -27.50
C THR A 244 6.70 7.41 -26.75
N THR A 245 7.47 8.23 -26.04
CA THR A 245 6.95 9.39 -25.30
C THR A 245 6.37 10.46 -26.23
N GLN A 246 7.00 10.71 -27.40
CA GLN A 246 6.46 11.61 -28.43
C GLN A 246 5.12 11.11 -28.99
N ASN A 247 5.00 9.81 -29.24
CA ASN A 247 3.74 9.22 -29.71
C ASN A 247 2.62 9.38 -28.67
N ASN A 248 2.91 9.12 -27.40
CA ASN A 248 1.92 9.29 -26.32
C ASN A 248 1.53 10.77 -26.14
N LEU A 249 2.49 11.69 -26.25
CA LEU A 249 2.23 13.12 -26.25
C LEU A 249 1.35 13.56 -27.43
N GLY A 250 1.60 13.00 -28.62
CA GLY A 250 0.76 13.23 -29.80
C GLY A 250 -0.68 12.78 -29.60
N ASN A 251 -0.88 11.59 -29.02
CA ASN A 251 -2.21 11.09 -28.66
C ASN A 251 -2.90 12.02 -27.66
N ALA A 252 -2.21 12.46 -26.60
CA ALA A 252 -2.77 13.38 -25.62
C ALA A 252 -3.20 14.72 -26.24
N TYR A 253 -2.43 15.28 -27.17
CA TYR A 253 -2.85 16.47 -27.91
C TYR A 253 -4.03 16.22 -28.85
N SER A 254 -4.10 15.05 -29.48
CA SER A 254 -5.24 14.68 -30.32
C SER A 254 -6.53 14.57 -29.50
N ASP A 255 -6.45 14.03 -28.29
CA ASP A 255 -7.61 13.82 -27.40
C ASP A 255 -8.07 15.10 -26.67
N ARG A 256 -7.25 16.15 -26.70
CA ARG A 256 -7.50 17.47 -26.09
C ARG A 256 -8.49 18.33 -26.88
N ILE A 257 -8.62 18.08 -28.19
CA ILE A 257 -9.45 18.86 -29.14
C ILE A 257 -10.90 18.34 -29.12
#